data_AF-A0A7V2Y7Z8-F1
#
_entry.id   AF-A0A7V2Y7Z8-F1
#
_cell.length_a   1.000
_cell.length_b   1.000
_cell.length_c   1.000
_cell.angle_alpha   90.00
_cell.angle_beta   90.00
_cell.angle_gamma   90.00
#
_symmetry.space_group_name_H-M   'P 1'
#
loop_
_entity.id
_entity.type
_entity.pdbx_description
1 polymer ?
#
loop_
_entity_poly.entity_id
_entity_poly.type
_entity_poly.pdbx_seq_one_letter_code
_entity_poly.pdbx_strand_id
1 'polypeptide(L)' 'MCSILSGHGFIEVLRRGSHIVMQKKLSGGTLTVPFPNHDQIRIGTLQSIILQSGVPRGEFES' A
#
# COMPACT_ATOMS: atom_id res chain seq x y z
N MET A 1 3.09 -2.11 -6.83
CA MET A 1 2.43 -1.73 -5.55
C MET A 1 1.34 -2.72 -5.14
N CYS A 2 0.28 -2.89 -5.94
CA CYS A 2 -0.86 -3.76 -5.61
C CYS A 2 -0.43 -5.22 -5.33
N SER A 3 0.37 -5.82 -6.21
CA SER A 3 0.86 -7.20 -6.04
C SER A 3 1.73 -7.40 -4.79
N ILE A 4 2.57 -6.40 -4.47
CA ILE A 4 3.42 -6.41 -3.28
C ILE A 4 2.53 -6.42 -2.03
N LEU A 5 1.64 -5.44 -1.90
CA LEU A 5 0.74 -5.33 -0.76
C LEU A 5 -0.16 -6.56 -0.63
N SER A 6 -0.68 -7.10 -1.73
CA SER A 6 -1.46 -8.35 -1.71
C SER A 6 -0.64 -9.55 -1.23
N GLY A 7 0.64 -9.66 -1.59
CA GLY A 7 1.55 -10.68 -1.05
C GLY A 7 1.78 -10.55 0.46
N HIS A 8 1.72 -9.32 0.99
CA HIS A 8 1.80 -9.03 2.42
C HIS A 8 0.48 -9.19 3.17
N GLY A 9 -0.58 -9.70 2.52
CA GLY A 9 -1.89 -9.92 3.12
C GLY A 9 -2.77 -8.67 3.20
N PHE A 10 -2.48 -7.64 2.41
CA PHE A 10 -3.41 -6.54 2.21
C PHE A 10 -4.48 -6.91 1.18
N ILE A 11 -5.71 -6.48 1.45
CA ILE A 11 -6.86 -6.64 0.56
C ILE A 11 -7.31 -5.28 0.03
N GLU A 12 -7.70 -5.23 -1.25
CA GLU A 12 -8.28 -4.02 -1.84
C GLU A 12 -9.69 -3.82 -1.25
N VAL A 13 -9.94 -2.67 -0.64
CA VAL A 13 -11.26 -2.34 -0.05
C VAL A 13 -11.99 -1.24 -0.79
N LEU A 14 -11.26 -0.38 -1.50
CA LEU A 14 -11.86 0.68 -2.30
C LEU A 14 -10.94 1.03 -3.47
N ARG A 15 -11.53 1.25 -4.64
CA ARG A 15 -10.85 1.83 -5.79
C ARG A 15 -11.67 3.00 -6.34
N ARG A 16 -11.05 4.17 -6.46
CA ARG A 16 -11.60 5.37 -7.09
C ARG A 16 -10.68 5.84 -8.20
N GLY A 17 -10.96 5.40 -9.42
CA GLY A 17 -10.11 5.67 -10.59
C GLY A 17 -8.71 5.10 -10.37
N SER A 18 -7.69 5.97 -10.40
CA SER A 18 -6.32 5.58 -10.07
C SER A 18 -6.08 5.44 -8.57
N HIS A 19 -6.89 5.96 -7.65
CA HIS A 19 -6.64 5.77 -6.22
C HIS A 19 -7.15 4.42 -5.71
N ILE A 20 -6.29 3.65 -5.07
CA ILE A 20 -6.60 2.37 -4.42
C ILE A 20 -6.42 2.52 -2.91
N VAL A 21 -7.33 1.94 -2.15
CA VAL A 21 -7.22 1.78 -0.70
C VAL A 21 -7.08 0.29 -0.41
N MET A 22 -5.97 -0.06 0.20
CA MET A 22 -5.66 -1.41 0.69
C MET A 22 -5.81 -1.46 2.20
N GLN A 23 -6.37 -2.54 2.73
CA GLN A 23 -6.45 -2.79 4.16
C GLN A 23 -5.86 -4.14 4.55
N LYS A 24 -5.21 -4.21 5.71
CA LYS A 24 -4.74 -5.45 6.32
C LYS A 24 -5.26 -5.53 7.76
N LYS A 25 -5.96 -6.61 8.08
CA LYS A 25 -6.36 -6.90 9.47
C LYS A 25 -5.18 -7.49 10.23
N LEU A 26 -4.89 -6.91 11.39
CA LEU A 26 -3.91 -7.38 12.36
C LEU A 26 -4.63 -7.67 13.67
N SER A 27 -4.00 -8.47 14.55
CA SER A 27 -4.59 -8.86 15.84
C SER A 27 -4.95 -7.68 16.76
N GLY A 28 -4.33 -6.52 16.56
CA GLY A 28 -4.55 -5.30 17.35
C GLY A 28 -5.14 -4.11 16.58
N GLY A 29 -5.53 -4.28 15.31
CA GLY A 29 -6.04 -3.17 14.51
C GLY A 29 -6.16 -3.46 13.02
N THR A 30 -6.53 -2.44 12.24
CA THR A 30 -6.57 -2.54 10.76
C THR A 30 -5.64 -1.49 10.18
N LEU A 31 -4.60 -1.93 9.45
CA LEU A 31 -3.78 -1.02 8.65
C LEU A 31 -4.54 -0.65 7.40
N THR A 32 -4.65 0.64 7.11
CA THR A 32 -5.31 1.18 5.91
C THR A 32 -4.31 2.03 5.16
N VAL A 33 -4.09 1.73 3.89
CA VAL A 33 -3.08 2.39 3.06
C VAL A 33 -3.71 2.85 1.75
N PRO A 34 -4.02 4.16 1.62
CA PRO A 34 -4.45 4.76 0.37
C PRO A 34 -3.23 5.12 -0.48
N PHE A 35 -3.25 4.77 -1.77
CA PHE A 35 -2.21 5.16 -2.72
C PHE A 35 -2.75 5.33 -4.14
N PRO A 36 -2.12 6.17 -4.97
CA PRO A 36 -2.41 6.21 -6.39
C PRO A 36 -1.75 5.02 -7.11
N ASN A 37 -2.50 4.42 -8.02
CA ASN A 37 -2.16 3.31 -8.90
C ASN A 37 -1.79 3.87 -10.27
N HIS A 38 -0.60 4.47 -10.33
CA HIS A 38 0.05 4.90 -11.57
C HIS A 38 1.55 4.61 -11.47
N ASP A 39 2.23 4.44 -12.61
CA ASP A 39 3.63 4.03 -12.67
C ASP A 39 4.62 4.97 -11.97
N GLN A 40 4.33 6.27 -11.91
CA GLN A 40 5.24 7.26 -11.31
C GLN A 40 4.75 7.79 -9.96
N ILE A 41 5.14 7.12 -8.87
CA ILE A 41 4.84 7.59 -7.51
C ILE A 41 5.97 8.50 -7.03
N ARG A 42 5.62 9.69 -6.55
CA ARG A 42 6.60 10.61 -5.94
C ARG A 42 7.25 9.94 -4.72
N ILE A 43 8.54 10.17 -4.52
CA ILE A 43 9.31 9.59 -3.41
C ILE A 43 8.63 9.83 -2.05
N GLY A 44 8.09 11.03 -1.81
CA GLY A 44 7.36 11.34 -0.57
C GLY A 44 6.09 10.52 -0.38
N THR A 45 5.37 10.22 -1.47
CA THR A 45 4.20 9.35 -1.45
C THR A 45 4.59 7.90 -1.19
N LEU A 46 5.68 7.42 -1.82
CA LEU A 46 6.23 6.09 -1.57
C LEU A 46 6.66 5.91 -0.11
N GLN A 47 7.35 6.90 0.46
CA GLN A 47 7.75 6.90 1.87
C GLN A 47 6.54 6.87 2.81
N SER A 48 5.50 7.65 2.53
CA SER A 48 4.25 7.63 3.30
C SER A 48 3.57 6.26 3.24
N ILE A 49 3.57 5.60 2.08
CA ILE A 49 3.05 4.25 1.89
C ILE A 49 3.87 3.22 2.69
N ILE A 50 5.20 3.31 2.66
CA ILE A 50 6.11 2.43 3.43
C ILE A 50 5.82 2.57 4.93
N LEU A 51 5.72 3.80 5.43
CA LEU A 51 5.43 4.07 6.84
C LEU A 51 4.04 3.56 7.26
N GLN A 52 3.03 3.77 6.44
CA GLN A 52 1.65 3.35 6.75
C GLN A 52 1.44 1.84 6.60
N SER A 53 2.11 1.20 5.63
CA SER A 53 1.99 -0.25 5.40
C SER A 53 2.87 -1.07 6.33
N GLY A 54 3.95 -0.48 6.87
CA GLY A 54 4.97 -1.22 7.64
C GLY A 54 5.76 -2.22 6.79
N VAL A 55 5.64 -2.16 5.46
CA VAL A 55 6.37 -3.01 4.53
C VAL A 55 7.75 -2.40 4.26
N PRO A 56 8.84 -3.16 4.33
CA PRO A 56 10.18 -2.64 4.10
C PRO A 56 10.34 -2.13 2.65
N ARG A 57 11.12 -1.05 2.49
CA ARG A 57 11.35 -0.39 1.19
C ARG A 57 11.81 -1.35 0.09
N GLY A 58 12.62 -2.36 0.43
CA GLY A 58 13.17 -3.32 -0.54
C GLY A 58 12.10 -4.12 -1.29
N GLU A 59 10.91 -4.30 -0.71
CA GLU A 59 9.77 -4.95 -1.37
C GLU A 59 9.15 -4.09 -2.48
N PHE A 60 9.40 -2.77 -2.47
CA PHE A 60 8.90 -1.82 -3.47
C PHE A 60 9.92 -1.53 -4.58
N GLU A 61 11.17 -1.98 -4.44
CA GLU A 61 12.27 -1.74 -5.39
C GLU A 61 12.62 -2.97 -6.26
N SER A 62 11.86 -4.07 -6.12
CA SER A 62 12.04 -5.33 -6.88
C SER A 62 11.16 -5.42 -8.13
#